data_AF-A0A8J6B1Z4-F1
#
_entry.id   AF-A0A8J6B1Z4-F1
#
_cell.length_a   1.000
_cell.length_b   1.000
_cell.length_c   1.000
_cell.angle_alpha   90.00
_cell.angle_beta   90.00
_cell.angle_gamma   90.00
#
_symmetry.space_group_name_H-M   'P 1'
#
loop_
_entity.id
_entity.type
_entity.pdbx_description
1 polymer ?
#
loop_
_entity_poly.entity_id
_entity_poly.type
_entity_poly.pdbx_seq_one_letter_code
_entity_poly.pdbx_strand_id
1 'polypeptide(L)'
;MEAVVLPVCPETAAFGCPRQPVHLSDSLAHPRVMTQRMTDGTDKLHTEAMAAVLRHPTIDGFIGCARSPTCGMCAGVSHVIGETGPHGIHGGTARGVLMDIIERRYPDLPLIEGQQLVNPTEASVFKFKVLEAARQRVEATKEVITVRVPVPELGEVRLDEMGAATESA
;
A
#
# COMPACT_ATOMS: atom_id res chain seq x y z
N MET A 1 1.94 19.62 -14.44
CA MET A 1 1.45 18.40 -13.76
C MET A 1 1.03 18.82 -12.37
N GLU A 2 -0.25 18.71 -12.06
CA GLU A 2 -0.81 19.13 -10.76
C GLU A 2 -0.82 17.92 -9.83
N ALA A 3 -0.32 18.08 -8.61
CA ALA A 3 -0.32 17.01 -7.61
C ALA A 3 -1.61 17.06 -6.80
N VAL A 4 -2.32 15.93 -6.73
CA VAL A 4 -3.52 15.77 -5.91
C VAL A 4 -3.13 15.10 -4.60
N VAL A 5 -3.49 15.71 -3.47
CA VAL A 5 -3.29 15.13 -2.14
C VAL A 5 -4.59 14.49 -1.66
N LEU A 6 -4.52 13.20 -1.34
CA LEU A 6 -5.68 12.43 -0.88
C LEU A 6 -5.58 12.22 0.64
N PRO A 7 -6.52 12.76 1.44
CA PRO A 7 -6.51 12.55 2.88
C PRO A 7 -6.92 11.11 3.21
N VAL A 8 -6.12 10.42 4.03
CA VAL A 8 -6.37 9.03 4.43
C VAL A 8 -6.17 8.89 5.94
N CYS A 9 -7.20 8.38 6.64
CA CYS A 9 -7.12 8.05 8.06
C CYS A 9 -7.91 6.76 8.36
N PRO A 10 -7.26 5.58 8.31
CA PRO A 10 -7.92 4.31 8.60
C PRO A 10 -8.40 4.22 10.06
N GLU A 11 -7.77 4.95 10.99
CA GLU A 11 -8.20 4.99 12.39
C GLU A 11 -9.60 5.59 12.55
N THR A 12 -9.97 6.58 11.73
CA THR A 12 -11.31 7.19 11.79
C THR A 12 -12.37 6.21 11.32
N ALA A 13 -12.08 5.42 10.29
CA ALA A 13 -12.97 4.35 9.84
C ALA A 13 -13.06 3.22 10.87
N ALA A 14 -11.94 2.87 11.51
CA ALA A 14 -11.90 1.81 12.51
C ALA A 14 -12.53 2.22 13.86
N PHE A 15 -12.37 3.45 14.32
CA PHE A 15 -12.70 3.82 15.71
C PHE A 15 -13.60 5.06 15.84
N GLY A 16 -13.91 5.74 14.73
CA GLY A 16 -14.71 6.97 14.72
C GLY A 16 -13.91 8.24 15.00
N CYS A 17 -14.61 9.37 15.08
CA CYS A 17 -14.06 10.68 15.47
C CYS A 17 -15.13 11.47 16.27
N PRO A 18 -14.86 11.92 17.52
CA PRO A 18 -13.64 11.64 18.30
C PRO A 18 -13.53 10.16 18.68
N ARG A 19 -12.29 9.70 18.88
CA ARG A 19 -11.99 8.32 19.30
C ARG A 19 -11.07 8.31 20.51
N GLN A 20 -11.06 7.18 21.22
CA GLN A 20 -10.04 6.96 22.25
C GLN A 20 -8.64 6.83 21.60
N PRO A 21 -7.58 7.23 22.31
CA PRO A 21 -6.21 6.93 21.90
C PRO A 21 -6.00 5.41 21.77
N VAL A 22 -5.18 5.03 20.79
CA VAL A 22 -4.77 3.63 20.56
C VAL A 22 -3.26 3.56 20.59
N HIS A 23 -2.74 2.41 21.01
CA HIS A 23 -1.31 2.16 21.19
C HIS A 23 -0.93 0.82 20.54
N LEU A 24 0.34 0.70 20.15
CA LEU A 24 0.90 -0.57 19.71
C LEU A 24 1.46 -1.32 20.93
N SER A 25 1.20 -2.62 21.01
CA SER A 25 1.61 -3.49 22.12
C SER A 25 2.06 -4.87 21.62
N ASP A 26 2.59 -5.67 22.54
CA ASP A 26 3.15 -7.02 22.33
C ASP A 26 4.45 -7.07 21.50
N SER A 27 4.34 -7.23 20.18
CA SER A 27 5.47 -7.54 19.31
C SER A 27 5.80 -6.38 18.38
N LEU A 28 7.09 -6.06 18.22
CA LEU A 28 7.52 -5.08 17.23
C LEU A 28 7.29 -5.55 15.78
N ALA A 29 7.34 -6.86 15.53
CA ALA A 29 7.13 -7.44 14.20
C ALA A 29 5.64 -7.56 13.84
N HIS A 30 4.80 -7.81 14.84
CA HIS A 30 3.35 -7.96 14.70
C HIS A 30 2.64 -7.24 15.85
N PRO A 31 2.62 -5.90 15.84
CA PRO A 31 2.09 -5.14 16.96
C PRO A 31 0.57 -5.28 17.04
N ARG A 32 0.06 -5.55 18.24
CA ARG A 32 -1.37 -5.44 18.53
C ARG A 32 -1.75 -3.98 18.71
N VAL A 33 -2.92 -3.62 18.23
CA VAL A 33 -3.51 -2.29 18.37
C VAL A 33 -4.48 -2.32 19.53
N MET A 34 -4.13 -1.69 20.63
CA MET A 34 -4.94 -1.67 21.84
C MET A 34 -5.50 -0.28 22.10
N THR A 35 -6.78 -0.20 22.46
CA THR A 35 -7.35 1.04 23.02
C THR A 35 -6.86 1.23 24.45
N GLN A 36 -6.98 2.45 24.98
CA GLN A 36 -6.75 2.72 26.42
C GLN A 36 -7.61 1.86 27.37
N ARG A 37 -8.71 1.27 26.89
CA ARG A 37 -9.56 0.36 27.68
C ARG A 37 -9.17 -1.11 27.51
N MET A 38 -7.94 -1.38 27.06
CA MET A 38 -7.44 -2.73 26.78
C MET A 38 -8.31 -3.50 25.77
N THR A 39 -9.00 -2.80 24.87
CA THR A 39 -9.77 -3.46 23.81
C THR A 39 -8.86 -3.69 22.60
N ASP A 40 -8.81 -4.92 22.11
CA ASP A 40 -8.05 -5.27 20.90
C ASP A 40 -8.80 -4.77 19.66
N GLY A 41 -8.16 -3.86 18.93
CA GLY A 41 -8.64 -3.27 17.68
C GLY A 41 -7.80 -3.67 16.47
N THR A 42 -6.91 -4.65 16.61
CA THR A 42 -5.90 -5.02 15.61
C THR A 42 -6.54 -5.34 14.26
N ASP A 43 -7.46 -6.30 14.24
CA ASP A 43 -8.10 -6.76 12.99
C ASP A 43 -8.91 -5.66 12.32
N LYS A 44 -9.60 -4.85 13.12
CA LYS A 44 -10.41 -3.74 12.63
C LYS A 44 -9.55 -2.69 11.96
N LEU A 45 -8.46 -2.27 12.60
CA LEU A 45 -7.54 -1.28 12.04
C LEU A 45 -6.83 -1.83 10.80
N HIS A 46 -6.38 -3.09 10.84
CA HIS A 46 -5.73 -3.73 9.70
C HIS A 46 -6.67 -3.81 8.48
N THR A 47 -7.94 -4.17 8.71
CA THR A 47 -8.96 -4.21 7.65
C THR A 47 -9.16 -2.83 7.01
N GLU A 48 -9.30 -1.77 7.82
CA GLU A 48 -9.48 -0.42 7.30
C GLU A 48 -8.23 0.15 6.63
N ALA A 49 -7.04 -0.20 7.13
CA ALA A 49 -5.76 0.16 6.52
C ALA A 49 -5.59 -0.52 5.15
N MET A 50 -5.90 -1.81 5.06
CA MET A 50 -5.89 -2.55 3.80
C MET A 50 -6.91 -1.96 2.82
N ALA A 51 -8.14 -1.69 3.28
CA ALA A 51 -9.17 -1.07 2.45
C ALA A 51 -8.74 0.32 1.95
N ALA A 52 -8.04 1.11 2.77
CA ALA A 52 -7.49 2.40 2.34
C ALA A 52 -6.45 2.25 1.22
N VAL A 53 -5.55 1.28 1.33
CA VAL A 53 -4.57 0.98 0.27
C VAL A 53 -5.26 0.53 -1.02
N LEU A 54 -6.28 -0.32 -0.91
CA LEU A 54 -7.01 -0.84 -2.08
C LEU A 54 -7.85 0.22 -2.79
N ARG A 55 -8.37 1.22 -2.07
CA ARG A 55 -9.08 2.36 -2.67
C ARG A 55 -8.18 3.27 -3.50
N HIS A 56 -6.87 3.20 -3.29
CA HIS A 56 -5.88 4.05 -3.97
C HIS A 56 -4.79 3.17 -4.62
N PRO A 57 -5.14 2.40 -5.67
CA PRO A 57 -4.20 1.47 -6.32
C PRO A 57 -3.07 2.19 -7.07
N THR A 58 -3.25 3.48 -7.36
CA THR A 58 -2.28 4.31 -8.09
C THR A 58 -1.91 5.52 -7.24
N ILE A 59 -0.89 5.37 -6.42
CA ILE A 59 -0.27 6.45 -5.65
C ILE A 59 1.21 6.56 -6.02
N ASP A 60 1.72 7.78 -6.06
CA ASP A 60 3.10 8.07 -6.45
C ASP A 60 3.98 8.50 -5.27
N GLY A 61 3.38 8.60 -4.08
CA GLY A 61 4.07 8.86 -2.82
C GLY A 61 3.09 8.85 -1.65
N PHE A 62 3.63 8.84 -0.44
CA PHE A 62 2.84 8.86 0.79
C PHE A 62 3.45 9.78 1.85
N ILE A 63 2.59 10.55 2.51
CA ILE A 63 2.96 11.47 3.59
C ILE A 63 2.38 10.94 4.91
N GLY A 64 3.24 10.47 5.81
CA GLY A 64 2.85 9.92 7.11
C GLY A 64 2.73 10.97 8.21
N CYS A 65 1.81 10.73 9.14
CA CYS A 65 1.74 11.50 10.38
C CYS A 65 2.71 10.89 11.40
N ALA A 66 3.72 11.64 11.80
CA ALA A 66 4.73 11.20 12.77
C ALA A 66 4.07 10.73 14.08
N ARG A 67 4.66 9.68 14.70
CA ARG A 67 4.21 9.07 15.96
C ARG A 67 2.80 8.46 15.95
N SER A 68 2.10 8.41 14.81
CA SER A 68 0.83 7.71 14.70
C SER A 68 1.04 6.19 14.72
N PRO A 69 0.28 5.43 15.54
CA PRO A 69 0.31 3.97 15.55
C PRO A 69 -0.16 3.33 14.25
N THR A 70 -0.69 4.13 13.33
CA THR A 70 -1.11 3.67 12.01
C THR A 70 -0.21 4.19 10.91
N CYS A 71 0.12 5.49 10.90
CA CYS A 71 0.80 6.13 9.77
C CYS A 71 2.27 6.53 10.04
N GLY A 72 2.80 6.31 11.24
CA GLY A 72 4.17 6.66 11.61
C GLY A 72 5.20 5.71 11.00
N MET A 73 6.31 6.24 10.46
CA MET A 73 7.21 5.47 9.60
C MET A 73 8.21 4.62 10.36
N CYS A 74 8.91 5.14 11.38
CA CYS A 74 9.88 4.34 12.17
C CYS A 74 10.23 4.88 13.57
N ALA A 75 10.06 6.18 13.87
CA ALA A 75 10.86 6.82 14.94
C ALA A 75 10.10 7.33 16.18
N GLY A 76 8.86 6.91 16.42
CA GLY A 76 8.15 7.41 17.61
C GLY A 76 6.77 6.86 17.86
N VAL A 77 6.42 5.72 17.25
CA VAL A 77 5.25 4.98 17.73
C VAL A 77 5.68 4.26 19.00
N SER A 78 5.20 4.76 20.13
CA SER A 78 5.43 4.13 21.42
C SER A 78 4.84 2.72 21.41
N HIS A 79 5.72 1.73 21.48
CA HIS A 79 5.36 0.37 21.81
C HIS A 79 5.23 0.25 23.33
N VAL A 80 4.12 -0.27 23.83
CA VAL A 80 3.88 -0.44 25.27
C VAL A 80 3.98 -1.92 25.62
N ILE A 81 4.85 -2.24 26.59
CA ILE A 81 4.97 -3.56 27.21
C ILE A 81 4.30 -3.50 28.58
N GLY A 82 3.38 -4.43 28.87
CA GLY A 82 2.65 -4.50 30.13
C GLY A 82 1.27 -3.81 30.06
N GLU A 83 0.84 -3.18 31.15
CA GLU A 83 -0.46 -2.50 31.21
C GLU A 83 -0.52 -1.29 30.25
N THR A 84 -1.59 -1.16 29.46
CA THR A 84 -1.77 0.05 28.63
C THR A 84 -2.24 1.23 29.49
N GLY A 85 -1.60 2.38 29.30
CA GLY A 85 -1.85 3.59 30.09
C GLY A 85 -0.58 4.38 30.36
N PRO A 86 -0.64 5.46 31.16
CA PRO A 86 0.52 6.28 31.51
C PRO A 86 1.62 5.54 32.30
N HIS A 87 1.36 4.30 32.72
CA HIS A 87 2.29 3.45 33.49
C HIS A 87 2.90 2.30 32.66
N GLY A 88 2.58 2.20 31.36
CA GLY A 88 3.14 1.19 30.49
C GLY A 88 4.63 1.41 30.21
N ILE A 89 5.40 0.33 30.06
CA ILE A 89 6.83 0.40 29.78
C ILE A 89 7.02 0.65 28.29
N HIS A 90 7.77 1.71 27.93
CA HIS A 90 8.14 1.98 26.53
C HIS A 90 9.12 0.91 26.03
N GLY A 91 8.62 -0.03 25.23
CA GLY A 91 9.36 -1.17 24.69
C GLY A 91 10.15 -0.90 23.42
N GLY A 92 10.33 0.37 23.03
CA GLY A 92 11.01 0.78 21.81
C GLY A 92 10.09 1.46 20.79
N THR A 93 10.61 1.62 19.57
CA THR A 93 9.88 2.24 18.44
C THR A 93 9.31 1.16 17.53
N ALA A 94 8.02 1.24 17.27
CA ALA A 94 7.34 0.41 16.28
C ALA A 94 7.02 1.22 15.01
N ARG A 95 6.67 0.50 13.95
CA ARG A 95 6.12 1.06 12.71
C ARG A 95 4.60 1.03 12.76
N GLY A 96 3.96 2.03 12.16
CA GLY A 96 2.51 2.06 12.06
C GLY A 96 1.94 0.97 11.14
N VAL A 97 0.75 0.46 11.47
CA VAL A 97 0.10 -0.66 10.74
C VAL A 97 -0.05 -0.38 9.24
N LEU A 98 -0.44 0.85 8.85
CA LEU A 98 -0.59 1.21 7.43
C LEU A 98 0.78 1.27 6.73
N MET A 99 1.84 1.68 7.43
CA MET A 99 3.18 1.78 6.82
C MET A 99 3.76 0.40 6.51
N ASP A 100 3.51 -0.59 7.38
CA ASP A 100 3.90 -1.99 7.10
C ASP A 100 3.20 -2.52 5.84
N ILE A 101 1.90 -2.22 5.66
CA ILE A 101 1.15 -2.60 4.46
C ILE A 101 1.71 -1.88 3.21
N ILE A 102 1.96 -0.57 3.30
CA ILE A 102 2.46 0.23 2.17
C ILE A 102 3.84 -0.24 1.72
N GLU A 103 4.79 -0.44 2.63
CA GLU A 103 6.13 -0.87 2.25
C GLU A 103 6.15 -2.27 1.62
N ARG A 104 5.30 -3.18 2.10
CA ARG A 104 5.17 -4.52 1.49
C ARG A 104 4.52 -4.46 0.10
N ARG A 105 3.54 -3.56 -0.08
CA ARG A 105 2.77 -3.45 -1.32
C ARG A 105 3.50 -2.62 -2.39
N TYR A 106 4.21 -1.59 -1.98
CA TYR A 106 4.88 -0.61 -2.83
C TYR A 106 6.30 -0.31 -2.31
N PRO A 107 7.27 -1.24 -2.49
CA PRO A 107 8.62 -1.10 -1.94
C PRO A 107 9.36 0.16 -2.41
N ASP A 108 9.07 0.63 -3.62
CA ASP A 108 9.72 1.79 -4.23
C ASP A 108 8.93 3.10 -4.03
N LEU A 109 7.83 3.06 -3.28
CA LEU A 109 6.99 4.24 -3.07
C LEU A 109 7.75 5.29 -2.26
N PRO A 110 7.84 6.54 -2.76
CA PRO A 110 8.42 7.62 -1.97
C PRO A 110 7.61 7.86 -0.69
N LEU A 111 8.29 7.80 0.46
CA LEU A 111 7.71 8.02 1.79
C LEU A 111 8.35 9.25 2.45
N ILE A 112 7.55 10.06 3.14
CA ILE A 112 8.02 11.16 3.99
C ILE A 112 7.09 11.36 5.20
N GLU A 113 7.62 11.74 6.37
CA GLU A 113 6.77 12.20 7.47
C GLU A 113 6.43 13.69 7.33
N GLY A 114 5.24 14.11 7.75
CA GLY A 114 4.81 15.51 7.64
C GLY A 114 5.78 16.51 8.28
N GLN A 115 6.48 16.11 9.34
CA GLN A 115 7.48 16.96 9.99
C GLN A 115 8.73 17.22 9.14
N GLN A 116 9.07 16.29 8.24
CA GLN A 116 10.22 16.38 7.34
C GLN A 116 9.97 17.34 6.19
N LEU A 117 8.70 17.56 5.82
CA LEU A 117 8.33 18.53 4.77
C LEU A 117 8.69 19.98 5.12
N VAL A 118 8.95 20.28 6.39
CA VAL A 118 9.42 21.60 6.82
C VAL A 118 10.86 21.86 6.34
N ASN A 119 11.67 20.82 6.15
CA ASN A 119 13.00 20.93 5.57
C ASN A 119 12.90 21.06 4.04
N PRO A 120 13.32 22.19 3.44
CA PRO A 120 13.22 22.40 1.99
C PRO A 120 13.96 21.36 1.16
N THR A 121 15.08 20.83 1.66
CA THR A 121 15.87 19.80 0.99
C THR A 121 15.12 18.47 0.95
N GLU A 122 14.61 18.02 2.10
CA GLU A 122 13.83 16.77 2.20
C GLU A 122 12.55 16.87 1.37
N ALA A 123 11.85 18.00 1.45
CA ALA A 123 10.66 18.25 0.64
C ALA A 123 10.96 18.22 -0.86
N SER A 124 12.10 18.77 -1.30
CA SER A 124 12.49 18.78 -2.72
C SER A 124 12.85 17.39 -3.22
N VAL A 125 13.60 16.62 -2.43
CA VAL A 125 13.94 15.22 -2.75
C VAL A 125 12.66 14.38 -2.84
N PHE A 126 11.74 14.51 -1.88
CA PHE A 126 10.46 13.81 -1.92
C PHE A 126 9.65 14.16 -3.17
N LYS A 127 9.47 15.45 -3.47
CA LYS A 127 8.75 15.91 -4.67
C LYS A 127 9.37 15.35 -5.95
N PHE A 128 10.70 15.35 -6.05
CA PHE A 128 11.41 14.78 -7.21
C PHE A 128 11.08 13.29 -7.38
N LYS A 129 11.19 12.50 -6.30
CA LYS A 129 10.88 11.07 -6.33
C LYS A 129 9.42 10.79 -6.70
N VAL A 130 8.48 11.59 -6.19
CA VAL A 130 7.05 11.47 -6.54
C VAL A 130 6.82 11.72 -8.03
N LEU A 131 7.44 12.76 -8.60
CA LEU A 131 7.34 13.05 -10.02
C LEU A 131 7.95 11.94 -10.88
N GLU A 132 9.06 11.35 -10.42
CA GLU A 132 9.70 10.21 -11.10
C GLU A 132 8.78 8.97 -11.08
N ALA A 133 8.24 8.60 -9.92
CA ALA A 133 7.31 7.49 -9.78
C ALA A 133 6.07 7.66 -10.68
N ALA A 134 5.50 8.87 -10.70
CA ALA A 134 4.37 9.18 -11.57
C ALA A 134 4.72 9.07 -13.06
N ARG A 135 5.91 9.51 -13.46
CA ARG A 135 6.41 9.36 -14.84
C ARG A 135 6.54 7.89 -15.21
N GLN A 136 7.16 7.08 -14.35
CA GLN A 136 7.35 5.65 -14.58
C GLN A 136 6.00 4.92 -14.71
N ARG A 137 5.03 5.24 -13.85
CA ARG A 137 3.67 4.68 -13.92
C ARG A 137 2.97 5.02 -15.24
N VAL A 138 3.03 6.28 -15.66
CA VAL A 138 2.44 6.71 -16.95
C VAL A 138 3.11 5.98 -18.12
N GLU A 139 4.43 5.82 -18.10
CA GLU A 139 5.14 5.10 -19.16
C GLU A 139 4.77 3.61 -19.20
N ALA A 140 4.72 2.94 -18.05
CA ALA A 140 4.27 1.56 -17.94
C ALA A 140 2.83 1.36 -18.46
N THR A 141 1.95 2.36 -18.30
CA THR A 141 0.60 2.29 -18.87
C THR A 141 0.55 2.46 -20.39
N LYS A 142 1.52 3.13 -21.01
CA LYS A 142 1.58 3.29 -22.48
C LYS A 142 2.06 2.03 -23.19
N GLU A 143 2.89 1.21 -22.55
CA GLU A 143 3.38 -0.05 -23.14
C GLU A 143 2.30 -1.14 -23.27
N VAL A 144 1.15 -1.01 -22.60
CA VAL A 144 0.05 -1.98 -22.71
C VAL A 144 -0.93 -1.54 -23.81
N ILE A 145 -0.57 -1.76 -25.07
CA ILE A 145 -1.52 -1.80 -26.19
C ILE A 145 -1.62 -3.25 -26.67
N THR A 146 -2.59 -4.00 -26.14
CA THR A 146 -2.94 -5.29 -26.74
C THR A 146 -3.87 -5.05 -27.92
N VAL A 147 -3.30 -4.98 -29.12
CA VAL A 147 -4.10 -5.05 -30.35
C VAL A 147 -4.53 -6.50 -30.55
N ARG A 148 -5.82 -6.79 -30.33
CA ARG A 148 -6.41 -8.04 -30.85
C ARG A 148 -6.60 -7.88 -32.35
N VAL A 149 -5.70 -8.46 -33.12
CA VAL A 149 -5.89 -8.61 -34.57
C VAL A 149 -6.92 -9.74 -34.77
N PRO A 150 -8.05 -9.51 -35.46
CA PRO A 150 -8.92 -10.61 -35.86
C PRO A 150 -8.13 -11.50 -36.82
N VAL A 151 -7.99 -12.78 -36.46
CA VAL A 151 -7.47 -13.79 -37.40
C VAL A 151 -8.56 -13.94 -38.47
N PRO A 152 -8.30 -13.59 -39.75
CA PRO A 152 -9.27 -13.86 -40.81
C PRO A 152 -9.47 -15.37 -40.86
N GLU A 153 -10.74 -15.77 -40.93
CA GLU A 153 -11.22 -17.14 -40.84
C GLU A 153 -10.30 -18.11 -41.57
N LEU A 154 -9.71 -19.04 -40.84
CA LEU A 154 -9.04 -20.22 -41.40
C LEU A 154 -10.10 -20.92 -42.26
N GLY A 155 -9.97 -20.76 -43.58
CA GLY A 155 -10.81 -21.46 -44.55
C GLY A 155 -10.81 -22.95 -44.24
N GLU A 156 -12.00 -23.54 -44.20
CA GLU A 156 -12.20 -24.96 -43.95
C GLU A 156 -11.34 -25.78 -44.92
N VAL A 157 -10.35 -26.50 -44.40
CA VAL A 157 -9.67 -27.55 -45.15
C VAL A 157 -10.53 -28.81 -45.03
N ARG A 158 -11.23 -29.15 -46.12
CA ARG A 158 -11.90 -30.44 -46.30
C ARG A 158 -10.84 -31.52 -46.52
N LEU A 159 -10.73 -32.44 -45.56
CA LEU A 159 -9.86 -33.62 -45.62
C LEU A 159 -10.66 -34.79 -46.18
N ASP A 160 -10.98 -34.74 -47.46
CA ASP A 160 -11.72 -35.81 -48.13
C ASP A 160 -11.53 -35.70 -49.64
N GLU A 161 -10.31 -35.98 -50.14
CA GLU A 161 -10.06 -36.50 -51.51
C GLU A 161 -8.58 -36.82 -51.82
N MET A 162 -7.87 -37.54 -50.94
CA MET A 162 -6.62 -38.21 -51.32
C MET A 162 -6.64 -39.67 -50.88
N GLY A 163 -7.44 -40.45 -51.59
CA GLY A 163 -7.46 -41.91 -51.52
C GLY A 163 -7.21 -42.52 -52.90
N ALA A 164 -6.22 -43.42 -52.94
CA ALA A 164 -5.94 -44.42 -53.97
C ALA A 164 -5.16 -44.00 -55.24
N ALA A 165 -3.83 -44.12 -55.15
CA ALA A 165 -3.06 -44.77 -56.20
C ALA A 165 -2.09 -45.76 -55.54
N THR A 166 -2.48 -47.03 -55.54
CA THR A 166 -1.66 -48.18 -55.19
C THR A 166 -0.72 -48.51 -56.35
N GLU A 167 0.58 -48.51 -56.10
CA GLU A 167 1.59 -49.16 -56.96
C GLU A 167 1.57 -50.67 -56.71
N SER A 168 1.36 -51.48 -57.75
CA SER A 168 2.06 -52.76 -57.98
C SER A 168 1.68 -53.40 -59.32
N ALA A 169 2.74 -53.69 -60.10
CA ALA A 169 2.87 -54.60 -61.26
C ALA A 169 2.10 -54.31 -62.55
#